data_AF-A0A4R6KCR7-F1
#
_entry.id   AF-A0A4R6KCR7-F1
#
_cell.length_a   1.000
_cell.length_b   1.000
_cell.length_c   1.000
_cell.angle_alpha   90.00
_cell.angle_beta   90.00
_cell.angle_gamma   90.00
#
_symmetry.space_group_name_H-M   'P 1'
#
loop_
_entity.id
_entity.type
_entity.pdbx_description
1 polymer ?
#
loop_
_entity_poly.entity_id
_entity_poly.type
_entity_poly.pdbx_seq_one_letter_code
_entity_poly.pdbx_strand_id
1 'polypeptide(L)'
;MRSVGLLSSSVAFEFPDPGRIEVSDEVRNGLIDPGDLLLELYEGTDPSVIRSVQAELDRVRRPKGGYDLSGVKHHKRSGPLFLLSWITSGDYIAVQVWAEHVGVLRGKQKNEVRGRVMSIVSQYGIPVAATWTILSWASTGVRGPRLDGLNHLLGTGYYEWQGKITNGMVIDSIRKWRA
;
A
#
# COMPACT_ATOMS: atom_id res chain seq x y z
N MET A 1 -9.80 -16.94 -45.65
CA MET A 1 -9.61 -16.91 -44.18
C MET A 1 -8.37 -16.09 -43.88
N ARG A 2 -8.52 -14.89 -43.30
CA ARG A 2 -7.40 -14.08 -42.82
C ARG A 2 -7.10 -14.50 -41.39
N SER A 3 -5.88 -14.95 -41.14
CA SER A 3 -5.36 -15.19 -39.80
C SER A 3 -5.40 -13.87 -39.02
N VAL A 4 -6.10 -13.90 -37.89
CA VAL A 4 -6.09 -12.82 -36.91
C VAL A 4 -4.70 -12.78 -36.31
N GLY A 5 -3.91 -11.77 -36.69
CA GLY A 5 -2.60 -11.54 -36.12
C GLY A 5 -2.73 -11.38 -34.61
N LEU A 6 -2.05 -12.24 -33.85
CA LEU A 6 -1.82 -12.03 -32.43
C LEU A 6 -1.19 -10.65 -32.24
N LEU A 7 -1.93 -9.74 -31.60
CA LEU A 7 -1.45 -8.45 -31.15
C LEU A 7 -0.33 -8.67 -30.12
N SER A 8 0.92 -8.78 -30.57
CA SER A 8 2.10 -8.58 -29.74
C SER A 8 2.48 -7.10 -29.76
N SER A 9 1.61 -6.21 -29.29
CA SER A 9 2.04 -4.85 -28.96
C SER A 9 2.67 -4.89 -27.58
N SER A 10 4.00 -4.97 -27.52
CA SER A 10 4.73 -4.59 -26.32
C SER A 10 4.44 -3.12 -26.07
N VAL A 11 3.50 -2.81 -25.18
CA VAL A 11 3.25 -1.44 -24.73
C VAL A 11 4.55 -0.97 -24.08
N ALA A 12 5.20 0.00 -24.73
CA ALA A 12 6.34 0.69 -24.15
C ALA A 12 5.81 1.60 -23.05
N PHE A 13 6.16 1.28 -21.80
CA PHE A 13 5.88 2.15 -20.67
C PHE A 13 6.99 3.18 -20.56
N GLU A 14 6.65 4.44 -20.82
CA GLU A 14 7.45 5.53 -20.29
C GLU A 14 6.99 5.79 -18.87
N PHE A 15 7.93 5.58 -17.94
CA PHE A 15 7.70 5.78 -16.53
C PHE A 15 8.09 7.21 -16.19
N PRO A 16 7.12 8.13 -16.05
CA PRO A 16 7.44 9.49 -15.64
C PRO A 16 8.20 9.45 -14.32
N ASP A 17 9.20 10.32 -14.20
CA ASP A 17 9.95 10.46 -12.96
C ASP A 17 8.95 10.84 -11.84
N PRO A 18 8.94 10.12 -10.70
CA PRO A 18 7.97 10.39 -9.65
C PRO A 18 8.00 11.82 -9.09
N GLY A 19 9.04 12.62 -9.36
CA GLY A 19 9.04 14.09 -9.22
C GLY A 19 8.27 14.65 -8.02
N ARG A 20 7.54 15.76 -8.22
CA ARG A 20 6.49 16.21 -7.28
C ARG A 20 5.13 15.75 -7.83
N ILE A 21 4.78 14.48 -7.61
CA ILE A 21 3.40 14.05 -7.83
C ILE A 21 2.49 14.71 -6.80
N GLU A 22 1.57 15.53 -7.31
CA GLU A 22 0.44 16.04 -6.53
C GLU A 22 -0.61 14.93 -6.42
N VAL A 23 -0.86 14.49 -5.18
CA VAL A 23 -1.92 13.53 -4.89
C VAL A 23 -3.23 14.30 -4.76
N SER A 24 -4.19 14.00 -5.64
CA SER A 24 -5.53 14.57 -5.53
C SER A 24 -6.19 14.14 -4.22
N ASP A 25 -7.10 14.97 -3.69
CA ASP A 25 -7.84 14.63 -2.48
C ASP A 25 -8.70 13.37 -2.69
N GLU A 26 -9.16 13.11 -3.92
CA GLU A 26 -9.84 11.88 -4.29
C GLU A 26 -8.96 10.64 -4.03
N VAL A 27 -7.70 10.64 -4.50
CA VAL A 27 -6.77 9.52 -4.26
C VAL A 27 -6.35 9.46 -2.80
N ARG A 28 -6.16 10.60 -2.14
CA ARG A 28 -5.74 10.65 -0.73
C ARG A 28 -6.82 10.05 0.20
N ASN A 29 -8.09 10.36 -0.07
CA ASN A 29 -9.20 9.96 0.79
C ASN A 29 -9.89 8.67 0.32
N GLY A 30 -9.68 8.27 -0.93
CA GLY A 30 -10.34 7.10 -1.53
C GLY A 30 -9.57 5.79 -1.37
N LEU A 31 -8.35 5.82 -0.84
CA LEU A 31 -7.56 4.62 -0.57
C LEU A 31 -7.63 4.25 0.91
N ILE A 32 -7.84 2.97 1.19
CA ILE A 32 -7.78 2.42 2.53
C ILE A 32 -6.39 2.65 3.15
N ASP A 33 -6.38 3.14 4.39
CA ASP A 33 -5.15 3.39 5.14
C ASP A 33 -4.85 2.18 6.05
N PRO A 34 -3.62 1.64 6.04
CA PRO A 34 -3.28 0.47 6.85
C PRO A 34 -3.29 0.75 8.37
N GLY A 35 -3.20 2.02 8.77
CA GLY A 35 -3.44 2.44 10.14
C GLY A 35 -4.90 2.33 10.54
N ASP A 36 -5.85 2.52 9.63
CA ASP A 36 -7.27 2.32 9.91
C ASP A 36 -7.53 0.83 10.19
N LEU A 37 -6.96 -0.08 9.39
CA LEU A 37 -7.02 -1.53 9.68
C LEU A 37 -6.33 -1.87 11.02
N LEU A 38 -5.22 -1.21 11.36
CA LEU A 38 -4.60 -1.39 12.66
C LEU A 38 -5.55 -0.97 13.79
N LEU A 39 -6.29 0.12 13.63
CA LEU A 39 -7.26 0.57 14.64
C LEU A 39 -8.44 -0.41 14.75
N GLU A 40 -8.93 -0.93 13.61
CA GLU A 40 -9.94 -2.01 13.59
C GLU A 40 -9.48 -3.24 14.39
N LEU A 41 -8.22 -3.64 14.25
CA LEU A 41 -7.66 -4.75 15.04
C LEU A 41 -7.64 -4.50 16.56
N TYR A 42 -7.71 -3.24 16.97
CA TYR A 42 -7.70 -2.81 18.37
C TYR A 42 -9.09 -2.39 18.86
N GLU A 43 -10.13 -2.55 18.05
CA GLU A 43 -11.50 -2.35 18.47
C GLU A 43 -11.85 -3.26 19.67
N GLY A 44 -12.69 -2.74 20.56
CA GLY A 44 -13.05 -3.44 21.81
C GLY A 44 -11.96 -3.42 22.89
N THR A 45 -10.81 -2.81 22.65
CA THR A 45 -9.81 -2.52 23.69
C THR A 45 -10.15 -1.24 24.45
N ASP A 46 -9.40 -0.96 25.52
CA ASP A 46 -9.58 0.26 26.31
C ASP A 46 -9.42 1.51 25.43
N PRO A 47 -10.36 2.49 25.47
CA PRO A 47 -10.29 3.69 24.63
C PRO A 47 -8.98 4.50 24.77
N SER A 48 -8.30 4.43 25.91
CA SER A 48 -6.98 5.06 26.10
C SER A 48 -5.89 4.42 25.23
N VAL A 49 -5.96 3.10 25.02
CA VAL A 49 -5.05 2.37 24.13
C VAL A 49 -5.30 2.81 22.69
N ILE A 50 -6.55 2.84 22.25
CA ILE A 50 -6.92 3.28 20.89
C ILE A 50 -6.41 4.70 20.63
N ARG A 51 -6.63 5.64 21.55
CA ARG A 51 -6.10 7.01 21.43
C ARG A 51 -4.58 7.07 21.34
N SER A 52 -3.89 6.21 22.09
CA SER A 52 -2.42 6.15 22.07
C SER A 52 -1.91 5.58 20.75
N VAL A 53 -2.59 4.56 20.20
CA VAL A 53 -2.28 4.01 18.88
C VAL A 53 -2.50 5.07 17.79
N GLN A 54 -3.64 5.77 17.82
CA GLN A 54 -3.92 6.86 16.88
C GLN A 54 -2.84 7.94 16.91
N ALA A 55 -2.46 8.41 18.10
CA ALA A 55 -1.43 9.45 18.22
C ALA A 55 -0.09 9.01 17.63
N GLU A 56 0.27 7.74 17.77
CA GLU A 56 1.49 7.21 17.16
C GLU A 56 1.38 6.99 15.66
N LEU A 57 0.21 6.57 15.17
CA LEU A 57 -0.06 6.56 13.73
C LEU A 57 0.11 7.96 13.16
N ASP A 58 -0.47 8.98 13.78
CA ASP A 58 -0.34 10.37 13.34
C ASP A 58 1.11 10.85 13.38
N ARG A 59 1.90 10.42 14.38
CA ARG A 59 3.33 10.76 14.50
C ARG A 59 4.18 10.18 13.36
N VAL A 60 3.91 8.94 12.95
CA VAL A 60 4.68 8.26 11.89
C VAL A 60 4.06 8.41 10.49
N ARG A 61 2.85 8.95 10.39
CA ARG A 61 2.18 9.20 9.10
C ARG A 61 2.89 10.31 8.35
N ARG A 62 3.17 10.08 7.06
CA ARG A 62 3.84 11.07 6.21
C ARG A 62 2.82 12.05 5.63
N PRO A 63 3.23 13.32 5.34
CA PRO A 63 2.33 14.32 4.76
C PRO A 63 1.66 13.92 3.44
N LYS A 64 2.28 13.01 2.68
CA LYS A 64 1.78 12.52 1.38
C LYS A 64 1.12 11.13 1.46
N GLY A 65 0.88 10.63 2.66
CA GLY A 65 0.37 9.28 2.94
C GLY A 65 1.47 8.26 3.20
N GLY A 66 1.08 7.11 3.76
CA GLY A 66 2.01 6.06 4.21
C GLY A 66 2.69 6.39 5.55
N TYR A 67 3.60 5.51 5.96
CA TYR A 67 4.18 5.50 7.30
C TYR A 67 5.71 5.44 7.27
N ASP A 68 6.37 6.33 8.02
CA ASP A 68 7.81 6.24 8.25
C ASP A 68 8.14 5.32 9.43
N LEU A 69 8.48 4.07 9.11
CA LEU A 69 8.82 3.06 10.09
C LEU A 69 10.33 2.82 10.21
N SER A 70 11.17 3.66 9.58
CA SER A 70 12.63 3.49 9.54
C SER A 70 13.30 3.45 10.93
N GLY A 71 12.66 4.04 11.96
CA GLY A 71 13.08 3.97 13.36
C GLY A 71 12.39 2.89 14.21
N VAL A 72 11.38 2.19 13.67
CA VAL A 72 10.65 1.14 14.38
C VAL A 72 11.48 -0.14 14.32
N LYS A 73 12.24 -0.40 15.38
CA LYS A 73 13.01 -1.65 15.46
C LYS A 73 12.05 -2.84 15.33
N HIS A 74 12.30 -3.81 14.45
CA HIS A 74 11.51 -5.06 14.37
C HIS A 74 11.79 -6.01 15.55
N HIS A 75 11.86 -5.47 16.76
CA HIS A 75 11.94 -6.27 17.96
C HIS A 75 10.52 -6.54 18.42
N LYS A 76 10.30 -7.68 19.08
CA LYS A 76 9.00 -8.01 19.69
C LYS A 76 8.49 -6.93 20.66
N ARG A 77 9.28 -5.89 21.00
CA ARG A 77 8.96 -4.80 21.94
C ARG A 77 8.26 -3.59 21.31
N SER A 78 8.02 -3.57 20.00
CA SER A 78 7.54 -2.35 19.30
C SER A 78 6.01 -2.18 19.28
N GLY A 79 5.29 -3.02 20.02
CA GLY A 79 3.83 -2.94 20.21
C GLY A 79 3.03 -2.79 18.91
N PRO A 80 1.96 -1.97 18.87
CA PRO A 80 1.20 -1.69 17.65
C PRO A 80 2.02 -1.34 16.41
N LEU A 81 3.15 -0.66 16.54
CA LEU A 81 4.00 -0.33 15.38
C LEU A 81 4.67 -1.56 14.76
N PHE A 82 4.83 -2.65 15.52
CA PHE A 82 5.22 -3.94 14.95
C PHE A 82 4.11 -4.47 14.04
N LEU A 83 2.85 -4.49 14.49
CA LEU A 83 1.73 -4.96 13.66
C LEU A 83 1.52 -4.07 12.44
N LEU A 84 1.62 -2.75 12.61
CA LEU A 84 1.64 -1.81 11.49
C LEU A 84 2.74 -2.19 10.52
N SER A 85 3.97 -2.40 11.00
CA SER A 85 5.08 -2.80 10.13
C SER A 85 4.80 -4.10 9.38
N TRP A 86 4.01 -5.04 9.92
CA TRP A 86 3.61 -6.25 9.21
C TRP A 86 2.54 -5.98 8.15
N ILE A 87 1.51 -5.20 8.49
CA ILE A 87 0.43 -4.81 7.56
C ILE A 87 1.01 -3.96 6.41
N THR A 88 1.96 -3.07 6.72
CA THR A 88 2.68 -2.24 5.74
C THR A 88 3.89 -2.93 5.14
N SER A 89 4.43 -4.02 5.70
CA SER A 89 5.36 -4.92 4.97
C SER A 89 4.65 -5.52 3.74
N GLY A 90 3.32 -5.52 3.80
CA GLY A 90 2.41 -5.51 2.68
C GLY A 90 2.55 -4.33 1.69
N ASP A 91 3.64 -3.57 1.66
CA ASP A 91 3.94 -2.71 0.51
C ASP A 91 4.18 -3.57 -0.76
N TYR A 92 4.45 -4.88 -0.60
CA TYR A 92 4.29 -5.88 -1.66
C TYR A 92 2.84 -6.12 -2.10
N ILE A 93 1.85 -5.92 -1.22
CA ILE A 93 0.41 -5.90 -1.57
C ILE A 93 0.19 -4.76 -2.51
N ALA A 94 0.66 -3.55 -2.17
CA ALA A 94 0.58 -2.43 -3.09
C ALA A 94 1.25 -2.78 -4.43
N VAL A 95 2.39 -3.43 -4.38
CA VAL A 95 3.04 -3.78 -5.64
C VAL A 95 2.30 -4.90 -6.40
N GLN A 96 1.60 -5.82 -5.74
CA GLN A 96 0.71 -6.79 -6.38
C GLN A 96 -0.55 -6.14 -6.93
N VAL A 97 -1.27 -5.35 -6.13
CA VAL A 97 -2.47 -4.59 -6.52
C VAL A 97 -2.20 -3.71 -7.76
N TRP A 98 -1.04 -3.06 -7.81
CA TRP A 98 -0.65 -2.20 -8.92
C TRP A 98 0.03 -2.95 -10.07
N ALA A 99 0.67 -4.09 -9.80
CA ALA A 99 1.24 -4.99 -10.81
C ALA A 99 0.36 -6.23 -11.12
N GLU A 100 -0.94 -6.18 -10.84
CA GLU A 100 -1.94 -7.20 -11.23
C GLU A 100 -2.89 -6.73 -12.33
N HIS A 101 -2.89 -5.44 -12.69
CA HIS A 101 -3.42 -4.97 -13.98
C HIS A 101 -2.51 -5.38 -15.18
N VAL A 102 -1.80 -6.49 -14.99
CA VAL A 102 -0.61 -6.99 -15.68
C VAL A 102 -0.94 -8.17 -16.58
N GLY A 103 -2.22 -8.36 -16.92
CA GLY A 103 -2.56 -9.08 -18.15
C GLY A 103 -1.80 -8.54 -19.38
N VAL A 104 -1.34 -7.29 -19.32
CA VAL A 104 -0.57 -6.59 -20.37
C VAL A 104 0.96 -6.68 -20.19
N LEU A 105 1.48 -6.75 -18.96
CA LEU A 105 2.93 -6.65 -18.70
C LEU A 105 3.58 -8.02 -18.49
N ARG A 106 4.76 -8.25 -19.08
CA ARG A 106 5.47 -9.54 -18.99
C ARG A 106 6.87 -9.42 -18.40
N GLY A 107 7.28 -10.44 -17.64
CA GLY A 107 8.67 -10.67 -17.19
C GLY A 107 9.37 -9.43 -16.62
N LYS A 108 10.37 -8.93 -17.35
CA LYS A 108 11.23 -7.80 -16.95
C LYS A 108 10.45 -6.51 -16.66
N GLN A 109 9.43 -6.20 -17.46
CA GLN A 109 8.62 -4.98 -17.26
C GLN A 109 7.83 -5.03 -15.95
N LYS A 110 7.28 -6.21 -15.60
CA LYS A 110 6.59 -6.41 -14.32
C LYS A 110 7.54 -6.14 -13.15
N ASN A 111 8.78 -6.63 -13.23
CA ASN A 111 9.78 -6.43 -12.19
C ASN A 111 10.23 -4.97 -12.09
N GLU A 112 10.33 -4.27 -13.21
CA GLU A 112 10.69 -2.84 -13.26
C GLU A 112 9.58 -1.96 -12.66
N VAL A 113 8.32 -2.18 -13.05
CA VAL A 113 7.15 -1.52 -12.43
C VAL A 113 7.14 -1.80 -10.93
N ARG A 114 7.32 -3.06 -10.55
CA ARG A 114 7.38 -3.46 -9.14
C ARG A 114 8.47 -2.69 -8.39
N GLY A 115 9.69 -2.65 -8.91
CA GLY A 115 10.79 -1.92 -8.28
C GLY A 115 10.52 -0.42 -8.14
N ARG A 116 9.95 0.21 -9.17
CA ARG A 116 9.55 1.62 -9.12
C ARG A 116 8.44 1.89 -8.12
N VAL A 117 7.36 1.11 -8.15
CA VAL A 117 6.24 1.25 -7.21
C VAL A 117 6.74 1.04 -5.78
N MET A 118 7.55 0.02 -5.51
CA MET A 118 8.17 -0.19 -4.19
C MET A 118 8.99 1.02 -3.75
N SER A 119 9.81 1.56 -4.65
CA SER A 119 10.62 2.75 -4.34
C SER A 119 9.75 3.97 -4.05
N ILE A 120 8.67 4.17 -4.81
CA ILE A 120 7.77 5.32 -4.62
C ILE A 120 6.98 5.16 -3.32
N VAL A 121 6.46 3.97 -3.01
CA VAL A 121 5.77 3.69 -1.74
C VAL A 121 6.72 3.93 -0.56
N SER A 122 7.95 3.39 -0.64
CA SER A 122 8.96 3.55 0.41
C SER A 122 9.36 5.02 0.64
N GLN A 123 9.40 5.85 -0.40
CA GLN A 123 9.83 7.25 -0.32
C GLN A 123 8.67 8.22 -0.04
N TYR A 124 7.50 7.96 -0.60
CA TYR A 124 6.41 8.94 -0.69
C TYR A 124 5.05 8.41 -0.24
N GLY A 125 4.92 7.10 -0.03
CA GLY A 125 3.69 6.45 0.42
C GLY A 125 2.76 5.98 -0.69
N ILE A 126 1.73 5.25 -0.26
CA ILE A 126 0.75 4.57 -1.10
C ILE A 126 -0.04 5.54 -1.99
N PRO A 127 -0.57 6.70 -1.50
CA PRO A 127 -1.34 7.60 -2.35
C PRO A 127 -0.53 8.22 -3.50
N VAL A 128 0.77 8.47 -3.27
CA VAL A 128 1.68 8.95 -4.32
C VAL A 128 1.92 7.86 -5.36
N ALA A 129 2.17 6.62 -4.94
CA ALA A 129 2.32 5.49 -5.85
C ALA A 129 1.05 5.21 -6.66
N ALA A 130 -0.12 5.39 -6.06
CA ALA A 130 -1.41 5.27 -6.71
C ALA A 130 -1.57 6.30 -7.84
N THR A 131 -1.34 7.56 -7.51
CA THR A 131 -1.41 8.68 -8.45
C THR A 131 -0.39 8.50 -9.57
N TRP A 132 0.86 8.16 -9.23
CA TRP A 132 1.90 7.85 -10.21
C TRP A 132 1.46 6.78 -11.18
N THR A 133 0.84 5.70 -10.68
CA THR A 133 0.42 4.60 -11.53
C THR A 133 -0.70 5.03 -12.46
N ILE A 134 -1.75 5.69 -11.96
CA ILE A 134 -2.86 6.19 -12.78
C ILE A 134 -2.33 7.08 -13.93
N LEU A 135 -1.44 8.02 -13.61
CA LEU A 135 -0.82 8.90 -14.60
C LEU A 135 0.07 8.15 -15.60
N SER A 136 0.85 7.17 -15.12
CA SER A 136 1.75 6.36 -15.96
C SER A 136 0.97 5.46 -16.93
N TRP A 137 -0.23 5.01 -16.58
CA TRP A 137 -1.08 4.29 -17.53
C TRP A 137 -1.74 5.24 -18.54
N ALA A 138 -2.21 6.41 -18.09
CA ALA A 138 -2.80 7.41 -18.99
C ALA A 138 -1.83 7.85 -20.10
N SER A 139 -0.53 7.96 -19.83
CA SER A 139 0.49 8.32 -20.83
C SER A 139 0.70 7.25 -21.92
N THR A 140 0.36 5.99 -21.65
CA THR A 140 0.48 4.89 -22.63
C THR A 140 -0.72 4.77 -23.57
N GLY A 141 -1.76 5.59 -23.39
CA GLY A 141 -3.03 5.47 -24.12
C GLY A 141 -3.86 4.23 -23.72
N VAL A 142 -3.39 3.44 -22.75
CA VAL A 142 -4.13 2.31 -22.18
C VAL A 142 -4.94 2.80 -20.98
N ARG A 143 -6.15 2.28 -20.84
CA ARG A 143 -6.98 2.57 -19.68
C ARG A 143 -6.32 2.01 -18.42
N GLY A 144 -5.87 2.91 -17.55
CA GLY A 144 -5.32 2.55 -16.24
C GLY A 144 -6.37 2.01 -15.26
N PRO A 145 -5.91 1.50 -14.11
CA PRO A 145 -6.80 1.08 -13.03
C PRO A 145 -7.64 2.27 -12.53
N ARG A 146 -8.92 2.03 -12.27
CA ARG A 146 -9.80 3.00 -11.58
C ARG A 146 -9.45 3.03 -10.09
N LEU A 147 -9.65 4.18 -9.44
CA LEU A 147 -9.38 4.33 -8.02
C LEU A 147 -10.14 3.31 -7.16
N ASP A 148 -11.43 3.09 -7.42
CA ASP A 148 -12.22 2.06 -6.72
C ASP A 148 -11.62 0.66 -6.88
N GLY A 149 -11.09 0.35 -8.06
CA GLY A 149 -10.43 -0.92 -8.34
C GLY A 149 -9.11 -1.06 -7.55
N LEU A 150 -8.33 0.03 -7.47
CA LEU A 150 -7.13 0.07 -6.63
C LEU A 150 -7.47 -0.09 -5.15
N ASN A 151 -8.51 0.59 -4.68
CA ASN A 151 -8.94 0.53 -3.29
C ASN A 151 -9.45 -0.86 -2.91
N HIS A 152 -10.27 -1.48 -3.78
CA HIS A 152 -10.75 -2.85 -3.56
C HIS A 152 -9.58 -3.84 -3.44
N LEU A 153 -8.63 -3.78 -4.36
CA LEU A 153 -7.47 -4.65 -4.38
C LEU A 153 -6.56 -4.44 -3.15
N LEU A 154 -6.33 -3.18 -2.75
CA LEU A 154 -5.65 -2.84 -1.50
C LEU A 154 -6.35 -3.47 -0.28
N GLY A 155 -7.66 -3.28 -0.18
CA GLY A 155 -8.47 -3.82 0.90
C GLY A 155 -8.36 -5.34 0.96
N THR A 156 -8.53 -6.04 -0.16
CA THR A 156 -8.37 -7.50 -0.24
C THR A 156 -7.02 -7.93 0.30
N GLY A 157 -5.93 -7.31 -0.14
CA GLY A 157 -4.61 -7.70 0.35
C GLY A 157 -4.41 -7.38 1.83
N TYR A 158 -4.94 -6.26 2.33
CA TYR A 158 -4.93 -5.96 3.76
C TYR A 158 -5.69 -7.00 4.59
N TYR A 159 -6.88 -7.41 4.17
CA TYR A 159 -7.66 -8.45 4.84
C TYR A 159 -6.98 -9.83 4.76
N GLU A 160 -6.36 -10.19 3.64
CA GLU A 160 -5.56 -11.41 3.53
C GLU A 160 -4.38 -11.42 4.51
N TRP A 161 -3.74 -10.27 4.70
CA TRP A 161 -2.65 -10.13 5.69
C TRP A 161 -3.15 -10.09 7.11
N GLN A 162 -4.30 -9.48 7.38
CA GLN A 162 -4.99 -9.53 8.66
C GLN A 162 -5.21 -10.99 9.09
N GLY A 163 -5.59 -11.88 8.16
CA GLY A 163 -5.76 -13.31 8.42
C GLY A 163 -4.49 -14.03 8.90
N LYS A 164 -3.30 -13.43 8.74
CA LYS A 164 -2.02 -13.95 9.26
C LYS A 164 -1.68 -13.39 10.64
N ILE A 165 -2.34 -12.33 11.07
CA ILE A 165 -2.19 -11.75 12.41
C ILE A 165 -3.12 -12.50 13.36
N THR A 166 -2.54 -13.11 14.39
CA THR A 166 -3.34 -13.84 15.39
C THR A 166 -3.79 -12.93 16.53
N ASN A 167 -4.91 -13.25 17.18
CA ASN A 167 -5.37 -12.55 18.39
C ASN A 167 -4.29 -12.46 19.48
N GLY A 168 -3.46 -13.51 19.61
CA GLY A 168 -2.33 -13.51 20.55
C GLY A 168 -1.29 -12.42 20.23
N MET A 169 -1.00 -12.17 18.95
CA MET A 169 -0.09 -11.09 18.53
C MET A 169 -0.65 -9.70 18.86
N VAL A 170 -1.97 -9.51 18.71
CA VAL A 170 -2.66 -8.26 19.08
C VAL A 170 -2.61 -8.04 20.58
N ILE A 171 -3.01 -9.05 21.37
CA ILE A 171 -2.99 -9.00 22.85
C ILE A 171 -1.57 -8.73 23.37
N ASP A 172 -0.57 -9.43 22.84
CA ASP A 172 0.83 -9.21 23.22
C ASP A 172 1.32 -7.81 22.86
N SER A 173 0.87 -7.25 21.73
CA SER A 173 1.21 -5.89 21.31
C SER A 173 0.59 -4.85 22.25
N ILE A 174 -0.66 -5.06 22.69
CA ILE A 174 -1.32 -4.22 23.70
C ILE A 174 -0.60 -4.28 25.04
N ARG A 175 -0.28 -5.50 25.52
CA ARG A 175 0.38 -5.70 26.81
C ARG A 175 1.72 -4.99 26.90
N LYS A 176 2.54 -5.12 25.86
CA LYS A 176 3.87 -4.49 25.81
C LYS A 176 3.83 -2.97 25.78
N TRP A 177 2.75 -2.40 25.26
CA TRP A 177 2.58 -0.96 25.22
C TRP A 177 2.13 -0.37 26.56
N ARG A 178 1.47 -1.18 27.40
CA ARG A 178 1.05 -0.79 28.75
C ARG A 178 2.15 -0.95 29.81
N ALA A 179 3.26 -1.60 29.47
CA ALA A 179 4.38 -1.91 30.37
C ALA A 179 5.51 -0.89 30.20
#